data_AF-X1DPV8-F1
#
_entry.id   AF-X1DPV8-F1
#
_cell.length_a   1.000
_cell.length_b   1.000
_cell.length_c   1.000
_cell.angle_alpha   90.00
_cell.angle_beta   90.00
_cell.angle_gamma   90.00
#
_symmetry.space_group_name_H-M   'P 1'
#
loop_
_entity.id
_entity.type
_entity.pdbx_description
1 polymer ?
#
loop_
_entity_poly.entity_id
_entity_poly.type
_entity_poly.pdbx_seq_one_letter_code
_entity_poly.pdbx_strand_id
1 'polypeptide(L)' 'MFAELKTYEAQNGDCNVPKGSSEYRPLGTWVNSQRALYKKGKLSRERTRLLEGVGFDFYPDETAWDKMLADF' A
#
# COMPACT_ATOMS: atom_id res chain seq x y z
N MET A 1 10.14 1.34 -8.07
CA MET A 1 9.33 1.03 -6.87
C MET A 1 8.45 2.18 -6.40
N PHE A 2 8.94 3.26 -5.78
CA PHE A 2 8.02 4.35 -5.35
C PHE A 2 7.39 5.09 -6.55
N ALA A 3 8.14 5.37 -7.61
CA ALA A 3 7.58 5.94 -8.84
C ALA A 3 6.53 5.03 -9.49
N GLU A 4 6.79 3.71 -9.54
CA GLU A 4 5.82 2.71 -10.02
C GLU A 4 4.55 2.67 -9.15
N LEU A 5 4.70 2.81 -7.83
CA LEU A 5 3.55 2.95 -6.93
C LEU A 5 2.71 4.18 -7.27
N LYS A 6 3.34 5.32 -7.56
CA LYS A 6 2.61 6.53 -7.99
C LYS A 6 1.87 6.32 -9.32
N THR A 7 2.50 5.63 -10.26
CA THR A 7 1.84 5.30 -11.53
C THR A 7 0.64 4.38 -11.30
N TYR A 8 0.80 3.37 -10.44
CA TYR A 8 -0.28 2.46 -10.07
C TYR A 8 -1.44 3.20 -9.39
N GLU A 9 -1.13 4.06 -8.41
CA GLU A 9 -2.13 4.86 -7.70
C GLU A 9 -2.88 5.79 -8.64
N ALA A 10 -2.21 6.43 -9.59
CA ALA A 10 -2.87 7.25 -10.60
C ALA A 10 -3.81 6.46 -11.53
N GLN A 11 -3.56 5.15 -11.74
CA GLN A 11 -4.38 4.29 -12.61
C GLN A 11 -5.53 3.61 -11.85
N ASN A 12 -5.30 3.21 -10.60
CA ASN A 12 -6.21 2.39 -9.81
C ASN A 12 -6.98 3.19 -8.75
N GLY A 13 -6.51 4.39 -8.41
CA GLY A 13 -7.06 5.22 -7.33
C GLY A 13 -6.66 4.79 -5.92
N ASP A 14 -5.79 3.77 -5.80
CA ASP A 14 -5.25 3.32 -4.52
C ASP A 14 -3.84 2.70 -4.66
N CYS A 15 -3.23 2.41 -3.51
CA CYS A 15 -1.93 1.76 -3.41
C CYS A 15 -2.03 0.24 -3.12
N ASN A 16 -3.21 -0.37 -3.30
CA ASN A 16 -3.49 -1.75 -2.91
C ASN A 16 -3.13 -2.75 -4.00
N VAL A 17 -1.84 -2.79 -4.32
CA VAL A 17 -1.29 -3.65 -5.37
C VAL A 17 -1.48 -5.14 -5.02
N PRO A 18 -2.20 -5.93 -5.86
CA PRO A 18 -2.43 -7.34 -5.60
C PRO A 18 -1.13 -8.15 -5.60
N LYS A 19 -0.91 -8.94 -4.54
CA LYS A 19 0.27 -9.81 -4.40
C LYS A 19 0.39 -10.85 -5.51
N GLY A 20 -0.75 -11.33 -6.05
CA GLY A 20 -0.82 -12.41 -7.02
C GLY A 20 -0.77 -11.97 -8.49
N SER A 21 -0.80 -10.66 -8.79
CA SER A 21 -0.75 -10.18 -10.17
C SER A 21 0.59 -10.54 -10.81
N SER A 22 0.57 -11.18 -11.98
CA SER A 22 1.77 -11.43 -12.78
C SER A 22 2.42 -10.14 -13.28
N GLU A 23 1.58 -9.14 -13.57
CA GLU A 23 1.98 -7.82 -14.07
C GLU A 23 2.64 -6.97 -12.98
N TYR A 24 2.08 -6.97 -11.77
CA TYR A 24 2.56 -6.13 -10.66
C TYR A 24 3.32 -6.91 -9.57
N ARG A 25 3.74 -8.15 -9.84
CA ARG A 25 4.38 -9.02 -8.83
C ARG A 25 5.52 -8.34 -8.05
N PRO A 26 6.48 -7.64 -8.70
CA PRO A 26 7.56 -6.98 -7.98
C PRO A 26 7.06 -5.84 -7.09
N LEU A 27 6.12 -5.04 -7.60
CA LEU A 27 5.54 -3.91 -6.88
C LEU A 27 4.70 -4.38 -5.69
N GLY A 28 3.85 -5.40 -5.87
CA GLY A 28 3.04 -5.97 -4.79
C GLY A 28 3.90 -6.57 -3.67
N THR A 29 5.03 -7.19 -4.01
CA THR A 29 6.01 -7.66 -3.01
C THR A 29 6.63 -6.50 -2.23
N TRP A 30 7.01 -5.43 -2.94
CA TRP A 30 7.57 -4.24 -2.33
C TRP A 30 6.58 -3.52 -1.41
N VAL A 31 5.32 -3.34 -1.85
CA VAL A 31 4.21 -2.76 -1.07
C VAL A 31 4.01 -3.52 0.24
N ASN A 32 3.90 -4.85 0.17
CA ASN A 32 3.75 -5.69 1.37
C ASN A 32 4.96 -5.60 2.29
N SER A 33 6.16 -5.46 1.73
CA SER A 33 7.37 -5.26 2.53
C SER A 33 7.36 -3.93 3.27
N GLN A 34 6.85 -2.85 2.65
CA GLN A 34 6.73 -1.55 3.32
C GLN A 34 5.75 -1.64 4.50
N ARG A 35 4.59 -2.29 4.31
CA ARG A 35 3.61 -2.55 5.38
C ARG A 35 4.22 -3.33 6.54
N ALA A 36 4.94 -4.41 6.24
CA ALA A 36 5.60 -5.24 7.25
C ALA A 36 6.67 -4.47 8.03
N LEU A 37 7.45 -3.61 7.37
CA LEU A 37 8.46 -2.77 8.03
C LEU A 37 7.81 -1.69 8.89
N TYR A 38 6.73 -1.07 8.42
CA TYR A 38 5.99 -0.05 9.16
C TYR A 38 5.40 -0.63 10.45
N LYS A 39 4.69 -1.76 10.35
CA LYS A 39 4.12 -2.47 11.52
C LYS A 39 5.17 -2.90 12.55
N LYS A 40 6.42 -3.13 12.11
CA LYS A 40 7.56 -3.47 12.98
C LYS A 40 8.28 -2.24 13.54
N GLY A 41 7.85 -1.02 13.21
CA GLY A 41 8.56 0.21 13.58
C GLY A 41 9.93 0.35 12.93
N LYS A 42 10.20 -0.37 11.84
CA LYS A 42 11.50 -0.42 11.15
C LYS A 42 11.53 0.40 9.86
N LEU A 43 10.40 0.94 9.43
CA LEU A 43 10.35 1.82 8.27
C LEU A 43 10.87 3.21 8.65
N SER A 44 11.73 3.79 7.81
CA SER A 44 12.26 5.12 8.11
C SER A 44 11.15 6.17 8.10
N ARG A 45 11.31 7.22 8.91
CA ARG A 45 10.36 8.34 8.98
C ARG A 45 10.18 9.04 7.63
N GLU A 46 11.26 9.19 6.87
CA GLU A 46 11.21 9.77 5.53
C GLU A 46 10.39 8.92 4.57
N ARG A 47 10.63 7.59 4.54
CA ARG A 47 9.86 6.68 3.70
C ARG A 47 8.39 6.64 4.09
N THR A 48 8.11 6.69 5.39
CA THR A 48 6.75 6.77 5.92
C THR A 48 6.02 8.01 5.37
N ARG A 49 6.61 9.20 5.51
CA ARG A 49 6.03 10.45 5.00
C ARG A 49 5.81 10.44 3.49
N LEU A 50 6.74 9.86 2.74
CA LEU A 50 6.61 9.73 1.29
C LEU A 50 5.42 8.84 0.90
N LEU A 51 5.21 7.73 1.61
CA LEU A 51 4.08 6.82 1.37
C LEU A 51 2.75 7.44 1.82
N GLU A 52 2.71 8.09 2.98
CA GLU A 52 1.53 8.84 3.44
C GLU A 52 1.13 9.92 2.44
N GLY A 53 2.11 10.62 1.83
CA GLY A 53 1.88 11.65 0.83
C GLY A 53 1.27 11.18 -0.49
N VAL A 54 1.18 9.87 -0.71
CA VAL A 54 0.50 9.26 -1.87
C VAL A 54 -0.73 8.44 -1.46
N GLY A 55 -1.23 8.63 -0.23
CA GLY A 55 -2.41 7.92 0.26
C GLY A 55 -2.16 6.42 0.52
N PHE A 56 -0.91 6.04 0.79
CA PHE A 56 -0.58 4.63 0.99
C PHE A 56 -1.22 4.07 2.27
N ASP A 57 -2.02 3.02 2.10
CA ASP A 57 -2.63 2.31 3.22
C ASP A 57 -1.68 1.24 3.81
N PHE A 58 -1.29 1.45 5.07
CA PHE A 58 -0.47 0.53 5.85
C PHE A 58 -1.25 -0.63 6.48
N TYR A 59 -2.59 -0.50 6.59
CA TYR A 59 -3.50 -1.44 7.22
C TYR A 59 -4.70 -1.76 6.30
N PRO A 60 -4.46 -2.25 5.06
CA PRO A 60 -5.52 -2.48 4.07
C PRO A 60 -6.58 -3.48 4.53
N ASP A 61 -6.21 -4.43 5.39
CA ASP A 61 -7.16 -5.40 5.94
C ASP A 61 -8.16 -4.69 6.85
N GLU A 62 -7.72 -3.78 7.73
CA GLU A 62 -8.58 -2.99 8.62
C GLU A 62 -9.49 -2.06 7.82
N THR A 63 -8.92 -1.34 6.84
CA THR A 63 -9.69 -0.48 5.94
C THR A 63 -10.75 -1.24 5.15
N ALA A 64 -10.48 -2.49 4.76
CA ALA A 64 -11.45 -3.33 4.07
C ALA A 64 -12.60 -3.75 5.00
N TRP A 65 -12.30 -4.10 6.25
CA TRP A 65 -13.32 -4.40 7.26
C TRP A 65 -14.21 -3.20 7.56
N ASP A 66 -13.63 -2.02 7.75
CA ASP A 66 -14.38 -0.79 8.00
C ASP A 66 -15.33 -0.44 6.85
N LYS A 67 -14.87 -0.60 5.60
CA LYS A 67 -15.71 -0.42 4.41
C LYS A 67 -16.85 -1.44 4.36
N MET A 68 -16.57 -2.72 4.60
CA MET A 68 -17.61 -3.75 4.61
C MET A 68 -18.68 -3.47 5.66
N LEU A 69 -18.30 -2.98 6.85
CA LEU A 69 -19.24 -2.63 7.92
C LEU A 69 -20.08 -1.38 7.60
N ALA A 70 -19.52 -0.41 6.88
CA ALA A 70 -20.22 0.82 6.51
C ALA A 70 -21.30 0.62 5.42
N ASP A 71 -21.25 -0.49 4.69
CA ASP A 71 -22.21 -0.83 3.63
C ASP A 71 -23.43 -1.65 4.13
N PHE A 72 -23.53 -1.91 5.44
CA PHE A 72 -24.70 -2.54 6.10
C PHE A 72 -25.55 -1.50 6.86
#